data_AF-I2CSE5-F1
#
_entry.id   AF-I2CSE5-F1
#
_cell.length_a   1.000
_cell.length_b   1.000
_cell.length_c   1.000
_cell.angle_alpha   90.00
_cell.angle_beta   90.00
_cell.angle_gamma   90.00
#
_symmetry.space_group_name_H-M   'P 1'
#
loop_
_entity.id
_entity.type
_entity.pdbx_description
1 polymer ?
#
loop_
_entity_poly.entity_id
_entity_poly.type
_entity_poly.pdbx_seq_one_letter_code
_entity_poly.pdbx_strand_id
1 'polypeptide(L)'
;MPRLRKEDEEGHNLLRVASVKSNIGHAEVSAGLFSLAKVIEMMRRRMYLPTAGVTTPRTDFDWEGHNMRVIQTTEPFGPLESTPPVLMGVNSFGIGGSYAHVIVEEYRPPKSSADRILARHAFEGQLLLPLSA
;
A
#
# COMPACT_ATOMS: atom_id res chain seq x y z
N MET A 1 5.86 -14.36 -18.21
CA MET A 1 4.49 -13.90 -18.51
C MET A 1 3.59 -14.29 -17.34
N PRO A 2 3.23 -13.37 -16.43
CA PRO A 2 2.30 -13.73 -15.36
C PRO A 2 0.94 -14.00 -16.01
N ARG A 3 0.42 -15.22 -15.82
CA ARG A 3 -0.91 -15.60 -16.31
C ARG A 3 -1.94 -14.71 -15.63
N LEU A 4 -2.63 -13.88 -16.41
CA LEU A 4 -3.90 -13.29 -15.99
C LEU A 4 -4.82 -14.47 -15.65
N ARG A 5 -5.17 -14.58 -14.37
CA ARG A 5 -6.03 -15.65 -13.84
C ARG A 5 -7.41 -15.48 -14.48
N LYS A 6 -7.95 -16.59 -14.99
CA LYS A 6 -9.31 -16.68 -15.54
C LYS A 6 -10.33 -16.20 -14.50
N GLU A 7 -11.38 -15.60 -15.03
CA GLU A 7 -12.59 -15.14 -14.35
C GLU A 7 -13.22 -16.31 -13.57
N ASP A 8 -13.28 -16.18 -12.25
CA ASP A 8 -14.10 -17.01 -11.38
C ASP A 8 -15.12 -16.05 -10.72
N GLU A 9 -16.41 -16.41 -10.86
CA GLU A 9 -17.58 -15.70 -10.35
C GLU A 9 -17.58 -15.61 -8.80
N GLU A 10 -18.28 -14.61 -8.26
CA GLU A 10 -18.49 -14.28 -6.83
C GLU A 10 -17.37 -13.48 -6.13
N GLY A 11 -17.39 -12.15 -6.27
CA GLY A 11 -16.91 -11.21 -5.22
C GLY A 11 -15.41 -10.97 -5.06
N HIS A 12 -14.54 -11.48 -5.94
CA HIS A 12 -13.10 -11.59 -5.62
C HIS A 12 -12.13 -10.50 -6.10
N ASN A 13 -12.54 -9.45 -6.82
CA ASN A 13 -11.60 -8.41 -7.31
C ASN A 13 -12.04 -6.96 -7.08
N LEU A 14 -12.77 -6.67 -5.99
CA LEU A 14 -13.16 -5.29 -5.66
C LEU A 14 -11.91 -4.40 -5.49
N LEU A 15 -11.74 -3.45 -6.41
CA LEU A 15 -10.60 -2.54 -6.43
C LEU A 15 -10.81 -1.43 -5.40
N ARG A 16 -9.92 -1.41 -4.41
CA ARG A 16 -9.90 -0.40 -3.36
C ARG A 16 -9.11 0.81 -3.83
N VAL A 17 -9.71 2.00 -3.77
CA VAL A 17 -9.03 3.25 -4.09
C VAL A 17 -8.91 4.16 -2.88
N ALA A 18 -7.78 4.85 -2.81
CA ALA A 18 -7.54 5.88 -1.81
C ALA A 18 -6.57 6.94 -2.32
N SER A 19 -6.54 8.07 -1.60
CA SER A 19 -5.57 9.13 -1.82
C SER A 19 -4.96 9.56 -0.48
N VAL A 20 -3.68 9.95 -0.50
CA VAL A 20 -3.03 10.62 0.64
C VAL A 20 -3.35 12.11 0.67
N LYS A 21 -3.81 12.68 -0.45
CA LYS A 21 -3.98 14.14 -0.60
C LYS A 21 -5.03 14.71 0.34
N SER A 22 -6.05 13.92 0.72
CA SER A 22 -7.03 14.38 1.70
C SER A 22 -6.49 14.39 3.14
N ASN A 23 -5.35 13.73 3.39
CA ASN A 23 -4.68 13.76 4.69
C ASN A 23 -3.73 14.96 4.83
N ILE A 24 -3.00 15.33 3.76
CA ILE A 24 -1.87 16.28 3.84
C ILE A 24 -1.94 17.42 2.80
N GLY A 25 -3.01 17.49 2.03
CA GLY A 25 -3.11 18.39 0.88
C GLY A 25 -2.36 17.88 -0.37
N HIS A 26 -2.28 18.74 -1.38
CA HIS A 26 -1.55 18.45 -2.61
C HIS A 26 -0.07 18.83 -2.46
N ALA A 27 0.76 17.88 -2.07
CA ALA A 27 2.20 18.09 -1.84
C ALA A 27 3.06 18.24 -3.12
N GLU A 28 2.46 18.73 -4.22
CA GLU A 28 3.11 19.04 -5.51
C GLU A 28 4.10 17.96 -5.96
N VAL A 29 5.38 18.33 -6.14
CA VAL A 29 6.49 17.47 -6.58
C VAL A 29 6.71 16.26 -5.65
N SER A 30 6.28 16.35 -4.39
CA SER A 30 6.39 15.30 -3.37
C SER A 30 5.13 14.45 -3.24
N ALA A 31 4.05 14.73 -3.99
CA ALA A 31 2.79 14.00 -3.89
C ALA A 31 2.94 12.50 -4.20
N GLY A 32 3.84 12.14 -5.11
CA GLY A 32 4.16 10.74 -5.41
C GLY A 32 4.85 10.04 -4.23
N LEU A 33 5.81 10.71 -3.60
CA LEU A 33 6.53 10.18 -2.43
C LEU A 33 5.59 9.94 -1.24
N PHE A 34 4.70 10.88 -0.93
CA PHE A 34 3.73 10.68 0.15
C PHE A 34 2.72 9.57 -0.16
N SER A 35 2.36 9.38 -1.44
CA SER A 35 1.50 8.28 -1.86
C SER A 35 2.20 6.93 -1.67
N LEU A 36 3.49 6.86 -2.04
CA LEU A 36 4.32 5.68 -1.80
C LEU A 36 4.50 5.41 -0.30
N ALA A 37 4.73 6.43 0.52
CA ALA A 37 4.83 6.31 1.96
C ALA A 37 3.53 5.75 2.59
N LYS A 38 2.36 6.20 2.13
CA LYS A 38 1.06 5.64 2.55
C LYS A 38 0.94 4.15 2.18
N VAL A 39 1.37 3.76 0.97
CA VAL A 39 1.38 2.34 0.54
C VAL A 39 2.32 1.49 1.40
N ILE A 40 3.55 1.96 1.63
CA ILE A 40 4.52 1.27 2.49
C ILE A 40 3.94 1.08 3.89
N GLU A 41 3.30 2.11 4.45
CA GLU A 41 2.71 2.03 5.78
C GLU A 41 1.50 1.09 5.84
N MET A 42 0.65 1.07 4.80
CA MET A 42 -0.44 0.10 4.67
C MET A 42 0.10 -1.34 4.64
N MET A 43 1.16 -1.60 3.87
CA MET A 43 1.79 -2.92 3.79
C MET A 43 2.46 -3.33 5.10
N ARG A 44 3.22 -2.42 5.71
CA ARG A 44 3.89 -2.66 7.01
C ARG A 44 2.90 -3.02 8.11
N ARG A 45 1.73 -2.38 8.12
CA ARG A 45 0.65 -2.66 9.08
C ARG A 45 -0.32 -3.75 8.62
N ARG A 46 -0.22 -4.20 7.37
CA ARG A 46 -1.22 -5.05 6.68
C ARG A 46 -2.67 -4.56 6.83
N MET A 47 -2.87 -3.26 6.68
CA MET A 47 -4.17 -2.62 6.77
C MET A 47 -4.37 -1.62 5.64
N TYR A 48 -5.55 -1.65 5.01
CA TYR A 48 -6.00 -0.56 4.16
C TYR A 48 -6.38 0.61 5.05
N LEU A 49 -5.75 1.77 4.83
CA LEU A 49 -6.03 2.99 5.58
C LEU A 49 -7.02 3.89 4.81
N PRO A 50 -7.92 4.58 5.50
CA PRO A 50 -8.98 5.35 4.86
C PRO A 50 -8.47 6.55 4.05
N THR A 51 -9.32 7.00 3.13
CA THR A 51 -9.22 8.33 2.54
C THR A 51 -9.90 9.32 3.46
N ALA A 52 -9.14 10.25 4.03
CA ALA A 52 -9.68 11.23 4.97
C ALA A 52 -10.80 12.07 4.33
N GLY A 53 -11.82 12.40 5.12
CA GLY A 53 -12.93 13.26 4.71
C GLY A 53 -13.97 12.61 3.79
N VAL A 54 -13.86 11.31 3.47
CA VAL A 54 -14.83 10.62 2.61
C VAL A 54 -15.76 9.73 3.45
N THR A 55 -16.95 10.25 3.76
CA THR A 55 -18.04 9.48 4.40
C THR A 55 -19.03 8.93 3.38
N THR A 56 -19.26 9.67 2.30
CA THR A 56 -20.14 9.29 1.19
C THR A 56 -19.36 9.48 -0.10
N PRO A 57 -19.06 8.40 -0.85
CA PRO A 57 -18.43 8.53 -2.17
C PRO A 57 -19.29 9.37 -3.12
N ARG A 58 -18.65 9.97 -4.11
CA ARG A 58 -19.33 10.80 -5.12
C ARG A 58 -20.38 9.97 -5.87
N THR A 59 -21.61 10.48 -5.99
CA THR A 59 -22.78 9.74 -6.51
C THR A 59 -22.91 9.76 -8.04
N ASP A 60 -22.16 10.62 -8.72
CA ASP A 60 -22.11 10.75 -10.18
C ASP A 60 -21.07 9.80 -10.84
N PHE A 61 -20.48 8.89 -10.06
CA PHE A 61 -19.55 7.87 -10.52
C PHE A 61 -20.13 6.48 -10.23
N ASP A 62 -20.13 5.61 -11.24
CA ASP A 62 -20.63 4.25 -11.14
C ASP A 62 -19.59 3.32 -10.46
N TRP A 63 -19.54 3.36 -9.13
CA TRP A 63 -18.62 2.56 -8.34
C TRP A 63 -18.83 1.05 -8.54
N GLU A 64 -20.09 0.63 -8.56
CA GLU A 64 -20.47 -0.78 -8.67
C GLU A 64 -20.17 -1.31 -10.07
N GLY A 65 -20.53 -0.57 -11.12
CA GLY A 65 -20.24 -0.95 -12.51
C GLY A 65 -18.74 -1.02 -12.82
N HIS A 66 -17.91 -0.28 -12.09
CA HIS A 66 -16.45 -0.37 -12.18
C HIS A 66 -15.80 -1.36 -11.21
N ASN A 67 -16.58 -2.05 -10.36
CA ASN A 67 -16.07 -2.93 -9.32
C ASN A 67 -15.00 -2.24 -8.44
N MET A 68 -15.29 -1.00 -8.04
CA MET A 68 -14.40 -0.14 -7.28
C MET A 68 -15.08 0.38 -6.02
N ARG A 69 -14.30 0.62 -4.96
CA ARG A 69 -14.79 1.42 -3.82
C ARG A 69 -13.69 2.26 -3.19
N VAL A 70 -14.08 3.39 -2.61
CA VAL A 70 -13.19 4.18 -1.77
C VAL A 70 -12.99 3.50 -0.42
N ILE A 71 -11.75 3.45 0.07
CA ILE A 71 -11.48 2.99 1.43
C ILE A 71 -11.97 4.08 2.40
N GLN A 72 -13.07 3.81 3.09
CA GLN A 72 -13.70 4.75 4.04
C GLN A 72 -13.31 4.47 5.50
N THR A 73 -12.98 3.23 5.81
CA THR A 73 -12.58 2.77 7.15
C THR A 73 -11.32 1.94 7.07
N THR A 74 -10.61 1.82 8.20
CA THR A 74 -9.46 0.92 8.29
C THR A 74 -9.94 -0.53 8.24
N GLU A 75 -9.35 -1.33 7.37
CA GLU A 75 -9.71 -2.74 7.20
C GLU A 75 -8.45 -3.60 6.95
N PRO A 76 -8.35 -4.81 7.51
CA PRO A 76 -7.17 -5.65 7.35
C PRO A 76 -7.06 -6.21 5.93
N PHE A 77 -5.84 -6.52 5.49
CA PHE A 77 -5.61 -7.25 4.23
C PHE A 77 -6.13 -8.69 4.28
N GLY A 78 -6.35 -9.21 5.48
CA GLY A 78 -6.56 -10.62 5.78
C GLY A 78 -5.29 -11.29 6.33
N PRO A 79 -5.39 -12.54 6.82
CA PRO A 79 -4.26 -13.26 7.40
C PRO A 79 -3.12 -13.45 6.40
N LEU A 80 -1.88 -13.37 6.87
CA LEU A 80 -0.67 -13.44 6.03
C LEU A 80 -0.58 -14.79 5.31
N GLU A 81 -0.97 -15.86 6.00
CA GLU A 81 -0.90 -17.25 5.57
C GLU A 81 -1.95 -17.60 4.51
N SER A 82 -3.08 -16.87 4.50
CA SER A 82 -4.23 -17.16 3.64
C SER A 82 -4.41 -16.17 2.49
N THR A 83 -3.58 -15.14 2.40
CA THR A 83 -3.67 -14.11 1.34
C THR A 83 -2.37 -14.02 0.56
N PRO A 84 -2.38 -13.87 -0.77
CA PRO A 84 -1.16 -13.61 -1.55
C PRO A 84 -0.57 -12.24 -1.20
N PRO A 85 0.72 -11.96 -1.53
CA PRO A 85 1.28 -10.62 -1.42
C PRO A 85 0.36 -9.58 -2.05
N VAL A 86 0.09 -8.50 -1.30
CA VAL A 86 -0.79 -7.44 -1.79
C VAL A 86 -0.03 -6.58 -2.80
N LEU A 87 -0.67 -6.31 -3.93
CA LEU A 87 -0.21 -5.35 -4.93
C LEU A 87 -0.95 -4.02 -4.77
N MET A 88 -0.22 -2.92 -4.81
CA MET A 88 -0.80 -1.57 -4.78
C MET A 88 -0.24 -0.71 -5.90
N GLY A 89 -1.13 -0.06 -6.65
CA GLY A 89 -0.77 0.93 -7.65
C GLY A 89 -0.67 2.33 -7.05
N VAL A 90 0.35 3.09 -7.43
CA VAL A 90 0.47 4.52 -7.14
C VAL A 90 0.44 5.29 -8.45
N ASN A 91 -0.48 6.24 -8.54
CA ASN A 91 -0.62 7.15 -9.68
C ASN A 91 -0.17 8.56 -9.30
N SER A 92 0.58 9.21 -10.18
CA SER A 92 0.91 10.63 -10.07
C SER A 92 0.75 11.32 -11.42
N PHE A 93 -0.07 12.37 -11.47
CA PHE A 93 -0.35 13.14 -12.67
C PHE A 93 0.07 14.59 -12.47
N GLY A 94 1.13 15.02 -13.17
CA GLY A 94 1.63 16.39 -13.12
C GLY A 94 0.82 17.30 -14.04
N ILE A 95 0.66 18.56 -13.63
CA ILE A 95 -0.09 19.57 -14.39
C ILE A 95 0.49 19.81 -15.80
N GLY A 96 1.79 19.63 -15.98
CA GLY A 96 2.48 19.75 -17.27
C GLY A 96 2.30 18.56 -18.23
N GLY A 97 1.47 17.57 -17.88
CA GLY A 97 1.20 16.40 -18.72
C GLY A 97 2.18 15.24 -18.52
N SER A 98 3.07 15.31 -17.54
CA SER A 98 3.93 14.19 -17.16
C SER A 98 3.22 13.24 -16.20
N TYR A 99 3.13 11.97 -16.56
CA TYR A 99 2.44 10.94 -15.79
C TYR A 99 3.40 9.84 -15.36
N ALA A 100 3.20 9.33 -14.15
CA ALA A 100 3.94 8.18 -13.62
C ALA A 100 2.99 7.22 -12.92
N HIS A 101 3.25 5.92 -13.12
CA HIS A 101 2.56 4.83 -12.45
C HIS A 101 3.58 3.81 -11.96
N VAL A 102 3.43 3.36 -10.71
CA VAL A 102 4.25 2.28 -10.15
C VAL A 102 3.36 1.26 -9.45
N ILE A 103 3.75 -0.01 -9.54
CA ILE A 103 3.13 -1.11 -8.81
C ILE A 103 4.12 -1.51 -7.71
N VAL A 104 3.63 -1.57 -6.48
CA VAL A 104 4.38 -2.00 -5.31
C VAL A 104 3.83 -3.34 -4.85
N GLU A 105 4.71 -4.30 -4.62
CA GLU A 105 4.37 -5.60 -4.03
C GLU A 105 4.77 -5.63 -2.56
N GLU A 106 3.89 -6.18 -1.73
CA GLU A 106 4.19 -6.46 -0.33
C GLU A 106 5.39 -7.42 -0.19
N TYR A 107 6.47 -6.95 0.44
CA TYR A 107 7.59 -7.82 0.77
C TYR A 107 7.23 -8.79 1.90
N ARG A 108 7.45 -10.09 1.67
CA ARG A 108 7.30 -11.13 2.68
C ARG A 108 8.63 -11.84 2.90
N PRO A 109 9.27 -11.68 4.07
CA PRO A 109 10.55 -12.31 4.33
C PRO A 109 10.39 -13.84 4.30
N PRO A 110 11.36 -14.57 3.72
CA PRO A 110 11.41 -16.02 3.87
C PRO A 110 11.42 -16.39 5.36
N LYS A 111 10.61 -17.39 5.76
CA LYS A 111 10.46 -17.83 7.16
C LYS A 111 11.77 -18.08 7.93
N SER A 112 12.89 -18.32 7.25
CA SER A 112 14.19 -18.63 7.87
C SER A 112 15.24 -17.52 7.77
N SER A 113 14.90 -16.34 7.27
CA SER A 113 15.89 -15.29 6.94
C SER A 113 16.13 -14.29 8.09
N ALA A 114 15.10 -13.93 8.86
CA ALA A 114 15.23 -13.00 9.98
C ALA A 114 16.06 -13.58 11.13
N ASP A 115 15.80 -14.83 11.52
CA ASP A 115 16.53 -15.50 12.60
C ASP A 115 18.02 -15.66 12.30
N ARG A 116 18.37 -15.88 11.02
CA ARG A 116 19.77 -16.03 10.59
C ARG A 116 20.55 -14.72 10.64
N ILE A 117 19.91 -13.58 10.34
CA ILE A 117 20.58 -12.27 10.37
C ILE A 117 20.81 -11.83 11.82
N LEU A 118 19.79 -11.97 12.67
CA LEU A 118 19.90 -11.63 14.09
C LEU A 118 20.89 -12.54 14.82
N ALA A 119 20.89 -13.84 14.54
CA ALA A 119 21.84 -14.78 15.13
C ALA A 119 23.31 -14.50 14.72
N ARG A 120 23.54 -13.92 13.52
CA ARG A 120 24.89 -13.62 13.03
C ARG A 120 25.53 -12.39 13.68
N HIS A 121 24.72 -11.53 14.28
CA HIS A 121 25.14 -10.24 14.82
C HIS A 121 24.70 -10.03 16.28
N ALA A 122 24.36 -11.12 16.98
CA ALA A 122 24.15 -11.08 18.43
C ALA A 122 25.48 -10.69 19.10
N PHE A 123 25.61 -9.41 19.40
CA PHE A 123 26.74 -8.87 20.15
C PHE A 123 26.41 -8.99 21.64
N GLU A 124 27.12 -9.87 22.34
CA GLU A 124 27.05 -9.97 23.79
C GLU A 124 27.93 -8.86 24.39
N GLY A 125 27.39 -7.64 24.50
CA GLY A 125 28.10 -6.52 25.10
C GLY A 125 27.35 -5.19 24.97
N GLN A 126 27.89 -4.14 25.60
CA GLN A 126 27.37 -2.79 25.42
C GLN A 126 27.70 -2.27 24.02
N LEU A 127 26.66 -1.84 23.29
CA LEU A 127 26.79 -1.22 21.98
C LEU A 127 26.83 0.31 22.14
N LEU A 128 27.93 0.94 21.73
CA LEU A 128 28.00 2.39 21.57
C LEU A 128 27.60 2.72 20.12
N LEU A 129 26.48 3.41 19.96
CA LEU A 129 26.01 3.91 18.67
C LEU A 129 26.35 5.40 18.56
N PRO A 130 27.50 5.78 17.97
CA PRO A 130 27.78 7.18 17.72
C PRO A 130 26.79 7.72 16.70
N LEU A 131 26.12 8.82 17.04
CA LEU A 131 25.30 9.60 16.13
C LEU A 131 25.90 11.00 16.02
N SER A 132 26.02 11.50 14.79
CA SER A 132 26.33 12.89 14.48
C SER A 132 25.25 13.46 13.57
N ALA A 133 25.08 14.78 13.57
CA ALA A 133 24.20 15.51 12.66
C ALA A 133 25.04 16.37 11.70
#